data_AF-A0A1I0PW72-F1
#
_entry.id   AF-A0A1I0PW72-F1
#
_cell.length_a   1.000
_cell.length_b   1.000
_cell.length_c   1.000
_cell.angle_alpha   90.00
_cell.angle_beta   90.00
_cell.angle_gamma   90.00
#
_symmetry.space_group_name_H-M   'P 1'
#
loop_
_entity.id
_entity.type
_entity.pdbx_description
1 polymer ?
#
loop_
_entity_poly.entity_id
_entity_poly.type
_entity_poly.pdbx_seq_one_letter_code
_entity_poly.pdbx_strand_id
1 'polypeptide(L)'
;MNLHKKKQQEVILVSKVIEDYHGATASYTVPEIKGTAPWAGNDGCLYKFYFTTVSKRKNLQFSVTREHFNTIQESEQGILEYKGKKFFSFIKKQYIVEESR
;
A
#
# COMPACT_ATOMS: atom_id res chain seq x y z
N MET A 1 -20.63 12.82 -12.32
CA MET A 1 -20.00 11.73 -11.55
C MET A 1 -18.50 11.97 -11.45
N ASN A 2 -17.99 12.47 -10.32
CA ASN A 2 -16.55 12.63 -10.10
C ASN A 2 -15.99 11.38 -9.38
N LEU A 3 -15.99 10.23 -10.06
CA LEU A 3 -15.23 9.09 -9.56
C LEU A 3 -13.75 9.38 -9.83
N HIS A 4 -12.91 9.17 -8.82
CA HIS A 4 -11.45 9.12 -8.92
C HIS A 4 -10.62 10.41 -8.76
N LYS A 5 -11.01 11.32 -7.84
CA LYS A 5 -10.02 12.26 -7.26
C LYS A 5 -9.07 11.51 -6.31
N LYS A 6 -7.79 11.90 -6.27
CA LYS A 6 -6.83 11.42 -5.26
C LYS A 6 -7.36 11.77 -3.86
N LYS A 7 -7.17 10.87 -2.92
CA LYS A 7 -7.51 11.05 -1.50
C LYS A 7 -6.22 11.04 -0.69
N GLN A 8 -6.16 11.95 0.28
CA GLN A 8 -5.11 11.98 1.29
C GLN A 8 -5.77 11.80 2.66
N GLN A 9 -5.27 10.87 3.45
CA GLN A 9 -5.81 10.58 4.78
C GLN A 9 -4.69 10.23 5.75
N GLU A 10 -4.85 10.65 7.01
CA GLU A 10 -3.99 10.21 8.09
C GLU A 10 -4.32 8.76 8.46
N VAL A 11 -3.29 7.92 8.44
CA VAL A 11 -3.39 6.48 8.65
C VAL A 11 -2.23 5.98 9.49
N ILE A 12 -2.41 4.79 10.04
CA ILE A 12 -1.36 3.99 10.69
C ILE A 12 -1.22 2.71 9.88
N LEU A 13 0.00 2.32 9.52
CA LEU A 13 0.26 1.00 8.93
C LEU A 13 0.12 -0.03 10.04
N VAL A 14 -0.96 -0.82 10.01
CA VAL A 14 -1.23 -1.84 11.05
C VAL A 14 -0.57 -3.17 10.74
N SER A 15 -0.40 -3.50 9.47
CA SER A 15 0.31 -4.71 9.07
C SER A 15 0.81 -4.62 7.63
N LYS A 16 1.91 -5.33 7.34
CA LYS A 16 2.40 -5.58 5.99
C LYS A 16 2.62 -7.07 5.77
N VAL A 17 2.15 -7.59 4.63
CA VAL A 17 2.17 -9.02 4.31
C VAL A 17 2.84 -9.26 2.96
N ILE A 18 3.66 -10.30 2.89
CA ILE A 18 4.19 -10.87 1.65
C ILE A 18 3.40 -12.15 1.39
N GLU A 19 2.78 -12.26 0.22
CA GLU A 19 2.13 -13.49 -0.22
C GLU A 19 2.91 -14.08 -1.39
N ASP A 20 3.28 -15.36 -1.28
CA ASP A 20 3.87 -16.11 -2.38
C ASP A 20 2.85 -16.24 -3.52
N TYR A 21 3.19 -15.69 -4.68
CA TYR A 21 2.45 -15.87 -5.93
C TYR A 21 3.07 -17.00 -6.75
N HIS A 22 3.28 -18.15 -6.09
CA HIS A 22 3.70 -19.39 -6.74
C HIS A 22 2.47 -20.24 -7.08
N GLY A 23 1.67 -19.82 -8.08
CA GLY A 23 0.52 -20.64 -8.49
C GLY A 23 -0.60 -19.92 -9.23
N ALA A 24 -0.30 -19.34 -10.38
CA ALA A 24 -1.28 -19.25 -11.46
C ALA A 24 -0.53 -19.14 -12.80
N THR A 25 -0.01 -20.26 -13.31
CA THR A 25 -0.04 -20.40 -14.76
C THR A 25 -1.51 -20.31 -15.18
N ALA A 26 -1.81 -19.37 -16.07
CA ALA A 26 -3.07 -19.16 -16.77
C ALA A 26 -4.22 -18.42 -16.03
N SER A 27 -4.66 -17.34 -16.69
CA SER A 27 -6.01 -16.78 -16.67
C SER A 27 -6.28 -15.55 -15.81
N TYR A 28 -5.44 -14.52 -15.90
CA TYR A 28 -6.02 -13.21 -16.19
C TYR A 28 -6.03 -13.05 -17.72
N THR A 29 -7.16 -13.41 -18.34
CA THR A 29 -7.44 -13.06 -19.74
C THR A 29 -7.83 -11.57 -19.79
N VAL A 30 -6.87 -10.69 -19.54
CA VAL A 30 -6.85 -9.39 -20.21
C VAL A 30 -6.04 -9.62 -21.49
N PRO A 31 -6.66 -9.54 -22.69
CA PRO A 31 -6.00 -9.88 -23.95
C PRO A 31 -4.70 -9.12 -24.26
N GLU A 32 -4.32 -8.11 -23.48
CA GLU A 32 -3.20 -7.21 -23.78
C GLU A 32 -2.00 -7.29 -22.82
N ILE A 33 -2.04 -8.05 -21.71
CA ILE A 33 -0.92 -8.05 -20.75
C ILE A 33 -0.46 -9.48 -20.43
N LYS A 34 0.38 -10.04 -21.31
CA LYS A 34 1.28 -11.14 -20.93
C LYS A 34 2.40 -10.58 -20.05
N GLY A 35 2.27 -10.69 -18.73
CA GLY A 35 3.32 -10.30 -17.80
C GLY A 35 2.91 -10.46 -16.35
N THR A 36 3.90 -10.58 -15.47
CA THR A 36 3.75 -10.43 -14.01
C THR A 36 2.94 -9.17 -13.73
N ALA A 37 1.91 -9.25 -12.87
CA ALA A 37 1.11 -8.08 -12.53
C ALA A 37 2.05 -6.93 -12.15
N PRO A 38 1.82 -5.67 -12.58
CA PRO A 38 2.81 -4.60 -12.40
C PRO A 38 3.11 -4.25 -10.92
N TRP A 39 2.35 -4.81 -9.98
CA TRP A 39 2.56 -4.73 -8.54
C TRP A 39 3.11 -6.02 -7.91
N ALA A 40 3.13 -7.14 -8.64
CA ALA A 40 3.85 -8.34 -8.22
C ALA A 40 5.34 -8.11 -8.46
N GLY A 41 6.16 -8.41 -7.45
CA GLY A 41 7.61 -8.31 -7.59
C GLY A 41 8.13 -9.31 -8.63
N ASN A 42 9.35 -9.07 -9.12
CA ASN A 42 10.03 -9.99 -10.05
C ASN A 42 10.39 -11.35 -9.39
N ASP A 43 10.17 -11.44 -8.07
CA ASP A 43 10.31 -12.64 -7.24
C ASP A 43 9.04 -13.49 -7.19
N GLY A 44 7.97 -13.10 -7.89
CA GLY A 44 6.70 -13.82 -7.82
C GLY A 44 6.02 -13.66 -6.46
N CYS A 45 6.24 -12.53 -5.77
CA CYS A 45 5.56 -12.20 -4.52
C CYS A 45 4.58 -11.03 -4.71
N LEU A 46 3.46 -11.07 -3.98
CA LEU A 46 2.53 -9.97 -3.82
C LEU A 46 2.77 -9.28 -2.48
N TYR A 47 3.06 -7.98 -2.53
CA TYR A 47 3.32 -7.16 -1.35
C TYR A 47 2.08 -6.35 -0.99
N LYS A 48 1.58 -6.48 0.24
CA LYS A 48 0.34 -5.82 0.68
C LYS A 48 0.56 -4.98 1.94
N PHE A 49 -0.09 -3.81 1.95
CA PHE A 49 -0.23 -2.98 3.13
C PHE A 49 -1.66 -2.93 3.63
N TYR A 50 -1.80 -3.01 4.96
CA TYR A 50 -3.04 -2.84 5.68
C TYR A 50 -2.91 -1.59 6.56
N PHE A 51 -3.66 -0.56 6.21
CA PHE A 51 -3.72 0.70 6.95
C PHE A 51 -5.04 0.81 7.70
N THR A 52 -5.02 1.51 8.82
CA THR A 52 -6.24 1.96 9.51
C THR A 52 -6.25 3.48 9.54
N THR A 53 -7.36 4.11 9.13
CA THR A 53 -7.51 5.56 9.21
C THR A 53 -7.63 6.02 10.66
N VAL A 54 -6.95 7.10 11.02
CA VAL A 54 -6.97 7.63 12.39
C VAL A 54 -8.35 8.16 12.76
N SER A 55 -8.99 8.90 11.85
CA SER A 55 -10.25 9.62 12.12
C SER A 55 -11.50 8.75 12.16
N LYS A 56 -11.54 7.65 11.40
CA LYS A 56 -12.75 6.81 11.25
C LYS A 56 -12.51 5.33 11.52
N ARG A 57 -11.30 4.95 11.94
CA ARG A 57 -10.87 3.55 12.17
C ARG A 57 -11.23 2.63 11.00
N LYS A 58 -11.17 3.15 9.77
CA LYS A 58 -11.49 2.38 8.56
C LYS A 58 -10.25 1.66 8.09
N ASN A 59 -10.39 0.37 7.79
CA ASN A 59 -9.31 -0.43 7.22
C ASN A 59 -9.21 -0.21 5.71
N LEU A 60 -7.99 -0.03 5.22
CA LEU A 60 -7.63 0.17 3.84
C LEU A 60 -6.54 -0.84 3.46
N GLN A 61 -6.68 -1.47 2.31
CA GLN A 61 -5.75 -2.46 1.81
C GLN A 61 -5.22 -2.02 0.44
N PHE A 62 -3.91 -2.16 0.25
CA PHE A 62 -3.26 -1.85 -1.02
C PHE A 62 -2.21 -2.90 -1.37
N SER A 63 -2.21 -3.33 -2.63
CA SER A 63 -1.04 -4.00 -3.21
C SER A 63 -0.01 -2.93 -3.60
N VAL A 64 1.25 -3.17 -3.26
CA VAL A 64 2.35 -2.22 -3.48
C VAL A 64 3.53 -2.92 -4.15
N THR A 65 4.50 -2.13 -4.62
CA THR A 65 5.76 -2.66 -5.10
C THR A 65 6.64 -3.09 -3.92
N ARG A 66 7.61 -3.96 -4.19
CA ARG A 66 8.62 -4.37 -3.21
C ARG A 66 9.38 -3.18 -2.60
N GLU A 67 9.68 -2.17 -3.40
CA GLU A 67 10.35 -0.95 -2.95
C GLU A 67 9.54 -0.20 -1.89
N HIS A 68 8.25 0.03 -2.14
CA HIS A 68 7.36 0.62 -1.15
C HIS A 68 7.26 -0.27 0.10
N PHE A 69 7.15 -1.59 -0.08
CA PHE A 69 7.08 -2.55 1.04
C PHE A 69 8.28 -2.47 1.99
N ASN A 70 9.48 -2.29 1.44
CA ASN A 70 10.72 -2.23 2.21
C ASN A 70 10.93 -0.88 2.91
N THR A 71 10.31 0.19 2.41
CA THR A 71 10.52 1.55 2.93
C THR A 71 9.63 1.92 4.11
N ILE A 72 8.47 1.28 4.25
CA ILE A 72 7.49 1.60 5.29
C ILE A 72 7.46 0.48 6.35
N GLN A 73 7.45 0.86 7.62
CA GLN A 73 7.43 -0.06 8.75
C GLN A 73 6.06 -0.11 9.42
N GLU A 74 5.73 -1.27 10.01
CA GLU A 74 4.51 -1.42 10.79
C GLU A 74 4.51 -0.44 11.97
N SER A 75 3.31 -0.03 12.40
CA SER A 75 3.07 1.02 13.40
C SER A 75 3.47 2.44 12.98
N GLU A 76 4.01 2.65 11.77
CA GLU A 76 4.24 4.01 11.28
C GLU A 76 2.93 4.73 10.99
N GLN A 77 2.80 5.93 11.56
CA GLN A 77 1.71 6.87 11.28
C GLN A 77 2.15 7.88 10.22
N GLY A 78 1.24 8.27 9.34
CA GLY A 78 1.56 9.20 8.26
C GLY A 78 0.35 9.58 7.42
N ILE A 79 0.63 10.34 6.36
CA ILE A 79 -0.36 10.71 5.36
C ILE A 79 -0.25 9.74 4.18
N LEU A 80 -1.33 9.01 3.91
CA LEU A 80 -1.46 8.12 2.76
C LEU A 80 -2.15 8.83 1.60
N GLU A 81 -1.51 8.86 0.44
CA GLU A 81 -2.11 9.28 -0.82
C GLU A 81 -2.54 8.07 -1.66
N TYR A 82 -3.82 8.04 -2.06
CA TYR A 82 -4.37 6.92 -2.83
C TYR A 82 -5.55 7.31 -3.73
N LYS A 83 -5.87 6.48 -4.73
CA LYS A 83 -7.07 6.62 -5.59
C LYS A 83 -7.71 5.26 -5.82
N GLY A 84 -8.90 5.07 -5.26
CA GLY A 84 -9.56 3.74 -5.27
C GLY A 84 -8.74 2.72 -4.48
N LYS A 85 -8.31 1.65 -5.14
CA LYS A 85 -7.39 0.62 -4.59
C LYS A 85 -5.93 0.83 -4.99
N LYS A 86 -5.58 1.96 -5.62
CA LYS A 86 -4.22 2.26 -6.05
C LYS A 86 -3.50 3.11 -5.00
N PHE A 87 -2.39 2.58 -4.48
CA PHE A 87 -1.43 3.29 -3.64
C PHE A 87 -0.60 4.25 -4.49
N PHE A 88 -0.33 5.46 -3.98
CA PHE A 88 0.58 6.42 -4.63
C PHE A 88 1.79 6.70 -3.76
N SER A 89 1.59 7.11 -2.50
CA SER A 89 2.68 7.43 -1.59
C SER A 89 2.22 7.40 -0.13
N PHE A 90 3.20 7.32 0.76
CA PHE A 90 3.03 7.47 2.21
C PHE A 90 4.09 8.42 2.75
N ILE A 91 3.66 9.47 3.44
CA ILE A 91 4.55 10.44 4.07
C ILE A 91 4.50 10.18 5.57
N LYS A 92 5.58 9.61 6.12
CA LYS A 92 5.72 9.33 7.55
C LYS A 92 5.59 10.63 8.35
N LYS A 93 4.75 10.61 9.38
CA LYS A 93 4.66 11.69 10.36
C LYS A 93 5.90 11.63 11.24
N GLN A 94 6.77 12.63 11.13
CA GLN A 94 7.88 12.77 12.06
C GLN A 94 7.34 13.36 13.35
N TYR A 95 7.54 12.65 14.46
CA TYR A 95 7.36 13.24 15.78
C TYR A 95 8.66 13.98 16.11
N ILE A 96 8.61 15.31 16.11
CA ILE A 96 9.68 16.09 16.75
C ILE A 96 9.49 15.83 18.24
N VAL A 97 10.38 15.04 18.83
CA VAL A 97 10.47 14.94 20.28
C VAL A 97 11.14 16.25 20.71
N GLU A 98 10.34 17.26 21.03
CA GLU A 98 10.85 18.41 21.79
C GLU A 98 11.20 17.88 23.18
N GLU A 99 12.47 17.49 23.35
CA GLU A 99 13.06 17.24 24.66
C GLU A 99 13.09 18.58 25.40
N SER A 100 12.01 18.85 26.12
CA SER A 100 11.92 20.00 27.03
C SER A 100 12.90 19.76 28.17
N ARG A 101 14.05 20.45 28.12
CA ARG A 101 15.01 20.54 29.21
C ARG A 101 14.57 21.55 30.25
#